data_AF-A0A6A6WS85-F1
#
_entry.id   AF-A0A6A6WS85-F1
#
_cell.length_a   1.000
_cell.length_b   1.000
_cell.length_c   1.000
_cell.angle_alpha   90.00
_cell.angle_beta   90.00
_cell.angle_gamma   90.00
#
_symmetry.space_group_name_H-M   'P 1'
#
loop_
_entity.id
_entity.type
_entity.pdbx_description
1 polymer ?
#
loop_
_entity_poly.entity_id
_entity_poly.type
_entity_poly.pdbx_seq_one_letter_code
_entity_poly.pdbx_strand_id
1 'polypeptide(L)'
;MPLFNQVSTSRAAGSRDGRFDICAFCRPRKDGGSIHKSCKRPTASDDRSCYAKLSKPPKVKSRKLPTARRLQKRLPCPSLVQQQSSTIYILQFEAYPYNTVPAVILGVFSNIDTVTAGAISHGAYAFSREGLHDGSEYLSPTGRIKIVPEEVQQSVVKAAAGAAPRQEGYIPHPDRLIEAQREDERRPRLFLAIRQVSAKTSCIGLFTEKIKAWTACVKDQALMVSSESLVEETRWSDEKGMPYISGKIEGNGSLLWFVGAFEVDRVGQ
;
A
#
# COMPACT_ATOMS: atom_id res chain seq x y z
N MET A 1 -46.88 13.47 -10.96
CA MET A 1 -46.83 13.37 -12.44
C MET A 1 -45.36 13.18 -12.86
N PRO A 2 -44.83 11.95 -12.95
CA PRO A 2 -43.47 11.74 -13.44
C PRO A 2 -43.50 11.38 -14.93
N LEU A 3 -42.70 12.10 -15.72
CA LEU A 3 -42.46 11.80 -17.14
C LEU A 3 -41.42 10.69 -17.24
N PHE A 4 -41.84 9.56 -17.81
CA PHE A 4 -41.00 8.43 -18.22
C PHE A 4 -40.16 8.84 -19.44
N ASN A 5 -38.84 8.87 -19.30
CA ASN A 5 -37.93 8.91 -20.45
C ASN A 5 -37.59 7.48 -20.87
N GLN A 6 -38.08 7.10 -22.04
CA GLN A 6 -37.73 5.86 -22.74
C GLN A 6 -36.31 5.99 -23.30
N VAL A 7 -35.42 5.09 -22.90
CA VAL A 7 -34.09 4.94 -23.51
C VAL A 7 -34.15 3.81 -24.52
N SER A 8 -33.97 4.19 -25.79
CA SER A 8 -33.90 3.31 -26.95
C SER A 8 -32.61 2.48 -26.91
N THR A 9 -32.74 1.16 -26.77
CA THR A 9 -31.64 0.21 -26.95
C THR A 9 -31.46 -0.11 -28.43
N SER A 10 -30.37 0.37 -29.04
CA SER A 10 -29.93 -0.09 -30.36
C SER A 10 -29.08 -1.36 -30.22
N ARG A 11 -29.58 -2.46 -30.79
CA ARG A 11 -28.83 -3.72 -30.96
C ARG A 11 -27.86 -3.56 -32.13
N ALA A 12 -26.56 -3.59 -31.86
CA ALA A 12 -25.54 -3.81 -32.87
C ALA A 12 -25.15 -5.31 -32.88
N ALA A 13 -25.55 -6.01 -33.94
CA ALA A 13 -25.03 -7.32 -34.30
C ALA A 13 -23.68 -7.11 -35.02
N GLY A 14 -22.61 -7.71 -34.51
CA GLY A 14 -21.26 -7.54 -35.07
C GLY A 14 -20.43 -8.82 -34.97
N SER A 15 -20.31 -9.47 -36.13
CA SER A 15 -19.23 -10.33 -36.64
C SER A 15 -18.43 -11.23 -35.69
N ARG A 16 -18.53 -12.55 -35.93
CA ARG A 16 -17.61 -13.57 -35.44
C ARG A 16 -16.40 -13.67 -36.37
N ASP A 17 -15.34 -12.93 -36.07
CA ASP A 17 -14.03 -13.19 -36.68
C ASP A 17 -13.28 -14.26 -35.89
N GLY A 18 -13.00 -15.37 -36.57
CA GLY A 18 -12.26 -16.51 -36.05
C GLY A 18 -10.83 -16.14 -35.69
N ARG A 19 -10.48 -16.27 -34.41
CA ARG A 19 -9.10 -16.23 -33.93
C ARG A 19 -8.55 -17.64 -33.95
N PHE A 20 -7.47 -17.82 -34.72
CA PHE A 20 -6.60 -18.98 -34.60
C PHE A 20 -5.84 -18.91 -33.27
N ASP A 21 -5.94 -19.97 -32.47
CA ASP A 21 -5.15 -20.16 -31.25
C ASP A 21 -3.67 -20.30 -31.60
N ILE A 22 -2.93 -19.20 -31.49
CA ILE A 22 -1.47 -19.22 -31.52
C ILE A 22 -1.01 -19.64 -30.13
N CYS A 23 -0.51 -20.87 -30.02
CA CYS A 23 0.12 -21.40 -28.82
C CYS A 23 1.20 -20.43 -28.28
N ALA A 24 1.03 -19.96 -27.05
CA ALA A 24 1.91 -18.99 -26.39
C ALA A 24 3.37 -19.48 -26.22
N PHE A 25 3.64 -20.78 -26.45
CA PHE A 25 4.97 -21.38 -26.30
C PHE A 25 5.88 -21.23 -27.52
N CYS A 26 5.39 -20.75 -28.66
CA CYS A 26 6.14 -20.69 -29.92
C CYS A 26 6.55 -19.27 -30.34
N ARG A 27 6.85 -18.35 -29.40
CA ARG A 27 7.42 -17.05 -29.78
C ARG A 27 8.89 -17.21 -30.19
N PRO A 28 9.27 -16.98 -31.47
CA PRO A 28 10.67 -16.97 -31.85
C PRO A 28 11.39 -15.80 -31.17
N ARG A 29 12.47 -16.08 -30.45
CA ARG A 29 13.41 -15.05 -30.01
C ARG A 29 14.10 -14.48 -31.25
N LYS A 30 14.18 -13.16 -31.33
CA LYS A 30 14.67 -12.40 -32.49
C LYS A 30 16.20 -12.33 -32.59
N ASP A 31 16.91 -13.17 -31.84
CA ASP A 31 18.36 -13.18 -31.80
C ASP A 31 18.88 -14.41 -32.52
N GLY A 32 19.57 -14.16 -33.63
CA GLY A 32 20.12 -15.15 -34.53
C GLY A 32 20.98 -16.19 -33.78
N GLY A 33 20.46 -17.39 -33.70
CA GLY A 33 21.16 -18.57 -33.20
C GLY A 33 20.39 -19.81 -33.63
N SER A 34 20.77 -20.37 -34.78
CA SER A 34 20.17 -21.58 -35.34
C SER A 34 20.45 -22.80 -34.47
N ILE A 35 19.48 -23.21 -33.66
CA ILE A 35 19.37 -24.60 -33.20
C ILE A 35 17.92 -25.06 -33.41
N HIS A 36 17.67 -25.64 -34.58
CA HIS A 36 16.48 -26.43 -34.85
C HIS A 36 16.46 -27.63 -33.90
N LYS A 37 15.57 -27.61 -32.88
CA LYS A 37 15.09 -28.84 -32.24
C LYS A 37 13.63 -29.04 -32.63
N SER A 38 13.46 -30.04 -33.49
CA SER A 38 12.18 -30.58 -33.96
C SER A 38 11.30 -30.99 -32.79
N CYS A 39 10.19 -30.28 -32.57
CA CYS A 39 9.09 -30.74 -31.73
C CYS A 39 8.26 -31.75 -32.53
N LYS A 40 8.59 -33.05 -32.41
CA LYS A 40 7.68 -34.11 -32.86
C LYS A 40 6.51 -34.20 -31.88
N ARG A 41 5.28 -34.11 -32.40
CA ARG A 41 4.06 -34.43 -31.66
C ARG A 41 4.14 -35.88 -31.16
N PRO A 42 3.82 -36.17 -29.88
CA PRO A 42 3.67 -37.54 -29.44
C PRO A 42 2.35 -38.09 -30.00
N THR A 43 2.43 -39.05 -30.91
CA THR A 43 1.31 -39.92 -31.25
C THR A 43 1.07 -40.85 -30.07
N ALA A 44 -0.17 -40.86 -29.58
CA ALA A 44 -0.62 -41.75 -28.53
C ALA A 44 -0.54 -43.21 -29.01
N SER A 45 0.44 -43.94 -28.49
CA SER A 45 0.46 -45.40 -28.30
C SER A 45 1.90 -45.82 -28.04
N ASP A 46 2.31 -45.87 -26.77
CA ASP A 46 3.09 -47.01 -26.32
C ASP A 46 3.16 -47.03 -24.80
N ASP A 47 2.53 -48.07 -24.26
CA ASP A 47 2.55 -48.46 -22.87
C ASP A 47 3.92 -49.09 -22.58
N ARG A 48 4.93 -48.25 -22.33
CA ARG A 48 6.26 -48.71 -21.90
C ARG A 48 6.70 -47.96 -20.67
N SER A 49 6.46 -48.65 -19.55
CA SER A 49 7.09 -48.50 -18.24
C SER A 49 8.59 -48.20 -18.37
N CYS A 50 8.92 -46.91 -18.40
CA CYS A 50 10.27 -46.41 -18.17
C CYS A 50 10.36 -45.98 -16.70
N TYR A 51 10.73 -46.92 -15.84
CA TYR A 51 11.24 -46.59 -14.50
C TYR A 51 12.46 -45.69 -14.67
N ALA A 52 12.22 -44.38 -14.62
CA ALA A 52 13.25 -43.37 -14.62
C ALA A 52 14.13 -43.59 -13.39
N LYS A 53 15.32 -44.13 -13.63
CA LYS A 53 16.37 -44.26 -12.63
C LYS A 53 16.62 -42.87 -12.06
N LEU A 54 16.18 -42.64 -10.83
CA LEU A 54 16.52 -41.46 -10.03
C LEU A 54 18.04 -41.27 -10.10
N SER A 55 18.46 -40.22 -10.79
CA SER A 55 19.87 -39.87 -10.88
C SER A 55 20.37 -39.59 -9.47
N LYS A 56 21.53 -40.16 -9.14
CA LYS A 56 22.14 -39.99 -7.82
C LYS A 56 22.35 -38.49 -7.57
N PRO A 57 22.06 -37.99 -6.35
CA PRO A 57 22.30 -36.59 -6.01
C PRO A 57 23.78 -36.24 -6.23
N PRO A 58 24.07 -35.02 -6.73
CA PRO A 58 25.43 -34.59 -6.99
C PRO A 58 26.27 -34.64 -5.71
N LYS A 59 27.44 -35.28 -5.79
CA LYS A 59 28.37 -35.38 -4.66
C LYS A 59 28.91 -33.98 -4.32
N VAL A 60 28.40 -33.41 -3.24
CA VAL A 60 28.89 -32.13 -2.67
C VAL A 60 30.32 -32.34 -2.19
N LYS A 61 31.30 -31.75 -2.89
CA LYS A 61 32.68 -31.68 -2.41
C LYS A 61 32.69 -30.74 -1.20
N SER A 62 32.96 -31.28 -0.01
CA SER A 62 33.15 -30.50 1.21
C SER A 62 34.25 -29.46 0.99
N ARG A 63 33.87 -28.18 0.89
CA ARG A 63 34.82 -27.06 0.88
C ARG A 63 35.58 -27.07 2.21
N LYS A 64 36.91 -27.17 2.14
CA LYS A 64 37.79 -27.03 3.30
C LYS A 64 37.51 -25.66 3.94
N LEU A 65 37.12 -25.67 5.22
CA LEU A 65 36.97 -24.46 6.01
C LEU A 65 38.33 -23.74 6.10
N PRO A 66 38.38 -22.41 5.92
CA PRO A 66 39.60 -21.64 6.15
C PRO A 66 40.04 -21.76 7.60
N THR A 67 41.32 -22.02 7.79
CA THR A 67 42.02 -22.05 9.09
C THR A 67 41.78 -20.77 9.89
N ALA A 68 41.53 -20.96 11.19
CA ALA A 68 41.14 -19.96 12.16
C ALA A 68 41.95 -18.65 12.07
N ARG A 69 41.29 -17.59 11.59
CA ARG A 69 41.74 -16.21 11.85
C ARG A 69 41.63 -15.97 13.35
N ARG A 70 42.77 -15.66 13.97
CA ARG A 70 42.88 -15.24 15.37
C ARG A 70 41.77 -14.23 15.70
N LEU A 71 41.00 -14.54 16.75
CA LEU A 71 40.00 -13.67 17.37
C LEU A 71 40.66 -12.36 17.82
N GLN A 72 40.70 -11.36 16.93
CA GLN A 72 40.89 -9.99 17.35
C GLN A 72 39.62 -9.58 18.12
N LYS A 73 39.77 -9.20 19.39
CA LYS A 73 38.74 -8.57 20.20
C LYS A 73 38.31 -7.28 19.49
N ARG A 74 37.35 -7.37 18.59
CA ARG A 74 36.63 -6.20 18.08
C ARG A 74 35.82 -5.68 19.27
N LEU A 75 36.06 -4.42 19.65
CA LEU A 75 35.13 -3.72 20.51
C LEU A 75 33.73 -3.86 19.90
N PRO A 76 32.68 -4.12 20.70
CA PRO A 76 31.32 -4.17 20.19
C PRO A 76 31.05 -2.82 19.50
N CYS A 77 31.04 -2.82 18.17
CA CYS A 77 30.37 -1.76 17.45
C CYS A 77 28.94 -1.75 17.99
N PRO A 78 28.41 -0.61 18.43
CA PRO A 78 26.97 -0.51 18.65
C PRO A 78 26.35 -0.93 17.32
N SER A 79 25.70 -2.09 17.32
CA SER A 79 24.91 -2.53 16.18
C SER A 79 23.97 -1.38 15.90
N LEU A 80 24.12 -0.72 14.75
CA LEU A 80 23.09 0.15 14.21
C LEU A 80 21.83 -0.70 14.27
N VAL A 81 20.97 -0.41 15.24
CA VAL A 81 19.71 -1.11 15.44
C VAL A 81 18.96 -0.88 14.14
N GLN A 82 18.97 -1.89 13.27
CA GLN A 82 18.30 -1.85 12.00
C GLN A 82 16.82 -1.81 12.35
N GLN A 83 16.28 -0.58 12.36
CA GLN A 83 14.90 -0.31 12.67
C GLN A 83 14.07 -1.07 11.64
N GLN A 84 13.37 -2.12 12.08
CA GLN A 84 12.51 -2.90 11.21
C GLN A 84 11.36 -1.97 10.81
N SER A 85 11.30 -1.58 9.53
CA SER A 85 10.12 -0.91 9.00
C SER A 85 8.95 -1.88 9.17
N SER A 86 7.96 -1.46 9.96
CA SER A 86 6.72 -2.22 10.08
C SER A 86 5.86 -1.84 8.87
N THR A 87 5.67 -2.78 7.94
CA THR A 87 4.71 -2.63 6.85
C THR A 87 3.30 -2.63 7.44
N ILE A 88 2.51 -1.63 7.07
CA ILE A 88 1.10 -1.49 7.42
C ILE A 88 0.30 -1.55 6.12
N TYR A 89 -0.93 -2.04 6.19
CA TYR A 89 -1.80 -2.20 5.03
C TYR A 89 -2.96 -1.22 5.09
N ILE A 90 -3.12 -0.41 4.05
CA ILE A 90 -4.22 0.55 3.90
C ILE A 90 -5.28 -0.07 3.01
N LEU A 91 -6.52 -0.13 3.50
CA LEU A 91 -7.67 -0.61 2.75
C LEU A 91 -8.38 0.56 2.06
N GLN A 92 -8.50 0.54 0.74
CA GLN A 92 -9.09 1.63 -0.06
C GLN A 92 -10.25 1.12 -0.90
N PHE A 93 -11.36 1.84 -0.95
CA PHE A 93 -12.50 1.56 -1.81
C PHE A 93 -12.58 2.55 -2.97
N GLU A 94 -12.81 2.04 -4.17
CA GLU A 94 -13.03 2.85 -5.37
C GLU A 94 -14.35 2.43 -6.02
N ALA A 95 -15.31 3.35 -6.05
CA ALA A 95 -16.66 3.12 -6.57
C ALA A 95 -16.67 2.92 -8.09
N TYR A 96 -17.61 2.10 -8.57
CA TYR A 96 -17.93 1.97 -9.99
C TYR A 96 -19.01 3.00 -10.39
N PRO A 97 -18.88 3.70 -11.54
CA PRO A 97 -17.77 3.63 -12.49
C PRO A 97 -16.47 4.26 -11.97
N TYR A 98 -15.34 3.62 -12.25
CA TYR A 98 -14.03 4.00 -11.70
C TYR A 98 -13.60 5.41 -12.10
N ASN A 99 -12.83 6.08 -11.24
CA ASN A 99 -12.36 7.45 -11.41
C ASN A 99 -13.46 8.51 -11.60
N THR A 100 -14.67 8.26 -11.09
CA THR A 100 -15.72 9.30 -11.02
C THR A 100 -15.80 9.96 -9.66
N VAL A 101 -15.51 9.22 -8.60
CA VAL A 101 -15.50 9.68 -7.21
C VAL A 101 -14.13 9.33 -6.59
N PRO A 102 -13.58 10.20 -5.74
CA PRO A 102 -12.40 9.89 -4.94
C PRO A 102 -12.47 8.53 -4.24
N ALA A 103 -11.35 7.83 -4.18
CA ALA A 103 -11.26 6.60 -3.40
C ALA A 103 -11.38 6.90 -1.90
N VAL A 104 -12.09 6.05 -1.18
CA VAL A 104 -12.35 6.18 0.26
C VAL A 104 -11.40 5.25 1.02
N ILE A 105 -10.72 5.77 2.04
CA ILE A 105 -9.90 4.93 2.92
C ILE A 105 -10.81 4.26 3.94
N LEU A 106 -10.92 2.93 3.89
CA LEU A 106 -11.78 2.14 4.74
C LEU A 106 -11.14 1.77 6.08
N GLY A 107 -9.81 1.66 6.13
CA GLY A 107 -9.11 1.27 7.35
C GLY A 107 -7.62 1.09 7.17
N VAL A 108 -6.95 0.86 8.31
CA VAL A 108 -5.50 0.68 8.41
C VAL A 108 -5.24 -0.55 9.29
N PHE A 109 -4.40 -1.45 8.81
CA PHE A 109 -4.27 -2.81 9.36
C PHE A 109 -2.80 -3.20 9.52
N SER A 110 -2.50 -3.92 10.60
CA SER A 110 -1.14 -4.31 10.97
C SER A 110 -0.58 -5.46 10.14
N ASN A 111 -1.45 -6.32 9.58
CA ASN A 111 -1.03 -7.50 8.84
C ASN A 111 -1.97 -7.82 7.67
N ILE A 112 -1.51 -8.69 6.75
CA ILE A 112 -2.26 -9.08 5.55
C ILE A 112 -3.58 -9.83 5.87
N ASP A 113 -3.60 -10.60 6.96
CA ASP A 113 -4.76 -11.40 7.35
C ASP A 113 -5.92 -10.51 7.85
N THR A 114 -5.61 -9.51 8.69
CA THR A 114 -6.58 -8.56 9.24
C THR A 114 -7.12 -7.62 8.18
N VAL A 115 -6.28 -7.12 7.25
CA VAL A 115 -6.77 -6.30 6.13
C VAL A 115 -7.65 -7.11 5.18
N THR A 116 -7.34 -8.40 4.97
CA THR A 116 -8.18 -9.28 4.14
C THR A 116 -9.52 -9.54 4.82
N ALA A 117 -9.53 -9.81 6.13
CA ALA A 117 -10.77 -9.91 6.90
C ALA A 117 -11.57 -8.60 6.87
N GLY A 118 -10.89 -7.45 6.93
CA GLY A 118 -11.50 -6.13 6.74
C GLY A 118 -12.12 -5.96 5.35
N ALA A 119 -11.42 -6.36 4.29
CA ALA A 119 -11.93 -6.32 2.91
C ALA A 119 -13.21 -7.14 2.77
N ILE A 120 -13.23 -8.37 3.30
CA ILE A 120 -14.42 -9.24 3.31
C ILE A 120 -15.56 -8.59 4.09
N SER A 121 -15.28 -7.97 5.23
CA SER A 121 -16.27 -7.23 6.03
C SER A 121 -16.89 -6.05 5.28
N HIS A 122 -16.17 -5.48 4.30
CA HIS A 122 -16.65 -4.42 3.40
C HIS A 122 -17.25 -4.96 2.09
N GLY A 123 -17.56 -6.26 2.00
CA GLY A 123 -18.26 -6.85 0.86
C GLY A 123 -17.35 -7.24 -0.31
N ALA A 124 -16.04 -7.41 -0.08
CA ALA A 124 -15.18 -8.11 -1.02
C ALA A 124 -15.66 -9.55 -1.22
N TYR A 125 -15.86 -9.98 -2.47
CA TYR A 125 -16.36 -11.34 -2.77
C TYR A 125 -15.46 -12.14 -3.72
N ALA A 126 -14.68 -11.47 -4.57
CA ALA A 126 -13.77 -12.11 -5.51
C ALA A 126 -12.52 -11.27 -5.73
N PHE A 127 -11.42 -11.88 -6.15
CA PHE A 127 -10.24 -11.16 -6.61
C PHE A 127 -10.51 -10.52 -7.97
N SER A 128 -9.94 -9.33 -8.21
CA SER A 128 -9.87 -8.80 -9.56
C SER A 128 -8.84 -9.59 -10.40
N ARG A 129 -8.69 -9.26 -11.68
CA ARG A 129 -7.68 -9.91 -12.53
C ARG A 129 -6.28 -9.64 -11.98
N GLU A 130 -6.02 -8.42 -11.55
CA GLU A 130 -4.78 -7.98 -10.94
C GLU A 130 -4.61 -8.65 -9.57
N GLY A 131 -5.65 -8.61 -8.74
CA GLY A 131 -5.66 -9.22 -7.40
C GLY A 131 -5.48 -10.74 -7.38
N LEU A 132 -5.81 -11.44 -8.46
CA LEU A 132 -5.56 -12.88 -8.56
C LEU A 132 -4.05 -13.22 -8.57
N HIS A 133 -3.20 -12.26 -8.96
CA HIS A 133 -1.75 -12.45 -9.03
C HIS A 133 -1.03 -12.07 -7.74
N ASP A 134 -1.48 -11.02 -7.04
CA ASP A 134 -0.75 -10.43 -5.91
C ASP A 134 -1.59 -10.31 -4.61
N GLY A 135 -2.89 -10.58 -4.67
CA GLY A 135 -3.82 -10.41 -3.55
C GLY A 135 -4.10 -8.95 -3.18
N SER A 136 -3.73 -7.98 -4.03
CA SER A 136 -3.81 -6.55 -3.71
C SER A 136 -5.17 -5.94 -4.03
N GLU A 137 -6.05 -6.61 -4.78
CA GLU A 137 -7.32 -6.05 -5.22
C GLU A 137 -8.48 -7.06 -5.21
N TYR A 138 -9.60 -6.63 -4.66
CA TYR A 138 -10.86 -7.36 -4.59
C TYR A 138 -11.96 -6.60 -5.34
N LEU A 139 -12.93 -7.34 -5.84
CA LEU A 139 -14.17 -6.80 -6.39
C LEU A 139 -15.25 -6.79 -5.30
N SER A 140 -16.05 -5.73 -5.29
CA SER A 140 -17.29 -5.62 -4.52
C SER A 140 -18.46 -5.34 -5.47
N PRO A 141 -19.74 -5.50 -5.04
CA PRO A 141 -20.89 -5.24 -5.92
C PRO A 141 -20.95 -3.81 -6.48
N THR A 142 -20.33 -2.85 -5.78
CA THR A 142 -20.40 -1.41 -6.07
C THR A 142 -19.07 -0.83 -6.55
N GLY A 143 -18.01 -1.63 -6.66
CA GLY A 143 -16.68 -1.13 -7.02
C GLY A 143 -15.57 -2.13 -6.76
N ARG A 144 -14.41 -1.61 -6.36
CA ARG A 144 -13.22 -2.41 -6.04
C ARG A 144 -12.60 -1.98 -4.73
N ILE A 145 -11.99 -2.92 -4.03
CA ILE A 145 -11.30 -2.72 -2.76
C ILE A 145 -9.83 -3.06 -2.97
N LYS A 146 -8.93 -2.13 -2.68
CA LYS A 146 -7.49 -2.26 -2.83
C LYS A 146 -6.80 -2.35 -1.47
N ILE A 147 -5.78 -3.19 -1.39
CA ILE A 147 -4.86 -3.32 -0.27
C ILE A 147 -3.54 -2.69 -0.69
N VAL A 148 -3.19 -1.57 -0.07
CA VAL A 148 -1.98 -0.82 -0.36
C VAL A 148 -0.99 -1.00 0.81
N PRO A 149 0.11 -1.75 0.63
CA PRO A 149 1.15 -1.83 1.65
C PRO A 149 1.89 -0.49 1.73
N GLU A 150 2.07 0.01 2.94
CA GLU A 150 2.83 1.23 3.22
C GLU A 150 3.79 1.08 4.39
N GLU A 151 4.90 1.78 4.31
CA GLU A 151 5.88 1.83 5.40
C GLU A 151 5.56 2.97 6.37
N VAL A 152 5.48 2.65 7.66
CA VAL A 152 5.28 3.68 8.69
C VAL A 152 6.54 4.52 8.81
N GLN A 153 6.40 5.83 8.63
CA GLN A 153 7.47 6.77 8.96
C GLN A 153 7.52 6.96 10.48
N GLN A 154 8.11 5.97 11.15
CA GLN A 154 8.41 6.08 12.56
C GLN A 154 9.45 7.16 12.75
N SER A 155 9.07 8.22 13.48
CA SER A 155 10.05 9.16 13.97
C SER A 155 10.99 8.42 14.90
N VAL A 156 12.22 8.19 14.46
CA VAL A 156 13.29 7.77 15.33
C VAL A 156 13.33 8.77 16.47
N VAL A 157 13.01 8.31 17.68
CA VAL A 157 13.11 9.11 18.89
C VAL A 157 14.50 9.72 18.88
N LYS A 158 14.57 11.06 18.91
CA LYS A 158 15.82 11.78 19.12
C LYS A 158 16.50 11.10 20.31
N ALA A 159 17.63 10.44 20.08
CA ALA A 159 18.52 10.00 21.15
C ALA A 159 18.63 11.19 22.10
N ALA A 160 18.23 10.99 23.36
CA ALA A 160 18.10 12.04 24.35
C ALA A 160 19.31 12.99 24.26
N ALA A 161 19.10 14.17 23.65
CA ALA A 161 20.09 15.22 23.67
C ALA A 161 20.29 15.56 25.14
N GLY A 162 21.57 15.63 25.54
CA GLY A 162 22.02 15.54 26.92
C GLY A 162 21.24 16.39 27.92
N ALA A 163 21.20 15.86 29.15
CA ALA A 163 20.78 16.51 30.39
C ALA A 163 20.70 18.05 30.29
N ALA A 164 19.48 18.58 30.24
CA ALA A 164 19.25 19.99 30.48
C ALA A 164 19.71 20.34 31.91
N PRO A 165 20.34 21.51 32.13
CA PRO A 165 20.79 21.92 33.45
C PRO A 165 19.58 22.08 34.38
N ARG A 166 19.69 21.49 35.58
CA ARG A 166 18.71 21.58 36.66
C ARG A 166 18.40 23.05 36.95
N GLN A 167 17.20 23.52 36.59
CA GLN A 167 16.60 24.67 37.27
C GLN A 167 15.92 24.16 38.54
N GLU A 168 16.59 24.39 39.66
CA GLU A 168 16.03 24.26 41.00
C GLU A 168 14.85 25.22 41.18
N GLY A 169 13.70 24.71 41.66
CA GLY A 169 12.76 25.54 42.41
C GLY A 169 11.27 25.48 42.05
N TYR A 170 10.81 24.65 41.11
CA TYR A 170 9.36 24.48 40.89
C TYR A 170 8.95 23.02 41.01
N ILE A 171 8.17 22.70 42.04
CA ILE A 171 7.57 21.38 42.27
C ILE A 171 6.13 21.45 41.72
N PRO A 172 5.84 20.97 40.50
CA PRO A 172 4.48 20.84 40.04
C PRO A 172 3.77 19.74 40.83
N HIS A 173 2.59 20.06 41.40
CA HIS A 173 1.77 19.10 42.13
C HIS A 173 1.35 17.91 41.22
N PRO A 174 1.50 16.65 41.68
CA PRO A 174 1.29 15.45 40.87
C PRO A 174 -0.17 15.16 40.49
N ASP A 175 -1.15 15.81 41.12
CA ASP A 175 -2.54 15.34 41.09
C ASP A 175 -3.43 15.95 40.00
N ARG A 176 -2.90 16.81 39.12
CA ARG A 176 -3.72 17.47 38.07
C ARG A 176 -3.33 17.20 36.62
N LEU A 177 -2.28 16.41 36.38
CA LEU A 177 -1.83 16.04 35.03
C LEU A 177 -2.16 14.60 34.62
N ILE A 178 -2.75 13.81 35.53
CA ILE A 178 -2.83 12.35 35.36
C ILE A 178 -4.18 11.88 34.80
N GLU A 179 -5.25 12.66 34.91
CA GLU A 179 -6.61 12.17 34.60
C GLU A 179 -7.11 12.48 33.19
N ALA A 180 -6.51 13.43 32.46
CA ALA A 180 -6.92 13.75 31.09
C ALA A 180 -6.24 12.87 30.00
N GLN A 181 -5.26 12.04 30.37
CA GLN A 181 -4.45 11.25 29.42
C GLN A 181 -4.71 9.74 29.45
N ARG A 182 -5.47 9.20 30.40
CA ARG A 182 -5.37 7.76 30.73
C ARG A 182 -6.36 6.79 30.11
N GLU A 183 -7.36 7.21 29.34
CA GLU A 183 -8.33 6.26 28.76
C GLU A 183 -8.39 6.19 27.23
N ASP A 184 -7.88 7.18 26.50
CA ASP A 184 -7.89 7.19 25.02
C ASP A 184 -6.59 6.61 24.40
N GLU A 185 -5.64 6.16 25.24
CA GLU A 185 -4.31 5.64 24.86
C GLU A 185 -4.27 4.13 24.55
N ARG A 186 -5.36 3.38 24.72
CA ARG A 186 -5.27 1.91 24.67
C ARG A 186 -5.06 1.33 23.26
N ARG A 187 -5.21 2.13 22.20
CA ARG A 187 -5.04 1.64 20.83
C ARG A 187 -4.09 2.52 20.03
N PRO A 188 -3.15 1.92 19.28
CA PRO A 188 -2.30 2.68 18.40
C PRO A 188 -3.16 3.41 17.36
N ARG A 189 -3.13 4.74 17.41
CA ARG A 189 -3.70 5.60 16.38
C ARG A 189 -2.62 5.99 15.41
N LEU A 190 -2.90 5.87 14.12
CA LEU A 190 -2.05 6.34 13.05
C LEU A 190 -2.73 7.50 12.32
N PHE A 191 -1.91 8.41 11.82
CA PHE A 191 -2.33 9.59 11.08
C PHE A 191 -1.84 9.44 9.64
N LEU A 192 -2.77 9.39 8.69
CA LEU A 192 -2.48 9.38 7.27
C LEU A 192 -2.47 10.83 6.76
N ALA A 193 -1.41 11.21 6.08
CA ALA A 193 -1.39 12.40 5.24
C ALA A 193 -1.99 12.04 3.88
N ILE A 194 -3.10 12.66 3.49
CA ILE A 194 -3.88 12.28 2.31
C ILE A 194 -3.94 13.47 1.35
N ARG A 195 -3.73 13.17 0.06
CA ARG A 195 -4.02 14.08 -1.06
C ARG A 195 -5.13 13.49 -1.90
N GLN A 196 -6.08 14.35 -2.28
CA GLN A 196 -7.14 14.03 -3.21
C GLN A 196 -7.09 14.98 -4.39
N VAL A 197 -7.08 14.43 -5.60
CA VAL A 197 -7.05 15.16 -6.87
C VAL A 197 -8.15 14.61 -7.76
N SER A 198 -9.19 15.41 -8.00
CA SER A 198 -10.37 14.98 -8.75
C SER A 198 -10.95 13.68 -8.17
N ALA A 199 -10.94 12.57 -8.92
CA ALA A 199 -11.44 11.27 -8.47
C ALA A 199 -10.35 10.32 -7.94
N LYS A 200 -9.14 10.82 -7.68
CA LYS A 200 -8.03 10.02 -7.17
C LYS A 200 -7.70 10.43 -5.74
N THR A 201 -7.47 9.44 -4.89
CA THR A 201 -6.95 9.61 -3.53
C THR A 201 -5.59 8.95 -3.45
N SER A 202 -4.64 9.62 -2.81
CA SER A 202 -3.27 9.14 -2.65
C SER A 202 -2.80 9.38 -1.22
N CYS A 203 -2.13 8.39 -0.65
CA CYS A 203 -1.47 8.53 0.64
C CYS A 203 -0.10 9.18 0.42
N ILE A 204 0.15 10.30 1.08
CA ILE A 204 1.47 10.97 1.09
C ILE A 204 2.40 10.25 2.08
N GLY A 205 1.84 9.76 3.19
CA GLY A 205 2.59 9.03 4.20
C GLY A 205 1.76 8.68 5.43
N LEU A 206 2.33 7.79 6.24
CA LEU A 206 1.73 7.24 7.45
C LEU A 206 2.58 7.59 8.67
N PHE A 207 1.98 8.22 9.67
CA PHE A 207 2.68 8.81 10.82
C PHE A 207 2.04 8.44 12.15
N THR A 208 2.85 8.37 13.20
CA THR A 208 2.38 8.18 14.59
C THR A 208 1.93 9.49 15.24
N GLU A 209 2.32 10.64 14.68
CA GLU A 209 2.00 11.96 15.22
C GLU A 209 1.23 12.81 14.20
N LYS A 210 0.11 13.38 14.64
CA LYS A 210 -0.74 14.27 13.84
C LYS A 210 0.02 15.44 13.20
N ILE A 211 0.92 16.08 13.97
CA ILE A 211 1.69 17.25 13.50
C ILE A 211 2.61 16.85 12.34
N LYS A 212 3.18 15.63 12.36
CA LYS A 212 4.05 15.13 11.30
C LYS A 212 3.26 14.83 10.02
N ALA A 213 2.11 14.17 10.15
CA ALA A 213 1.20 13.96 9.03
C ALA A 213 0.78 15.30 8.39
N TRP A 214 0.43 16.28 9.22
CA TRP A 214 0.08 17.61 8.72
C TRP A 214 1.24 18.31 8.01
N THR A 215 2.43 18.25 8.60
CA THR A 215 3.64 18.80 7.98
C THR A 215 3.93 18.16 6.63
N ALA A 216 3.67 16.86 6.48
CA ALA A 216 3.79 16.17 5.19
C ALA A 216 2.77 16.68 4.16
N CYS A 217 1.51 16.91 4.56
CA CYS A 217 0.50 17.53 3.69
C CYS A 217 0.94 18.92 3.21
N VAL A 218 1.40 19.79 4.11
CA VAL A 218 1.86 21.16 3.76
C VAL A 218 3.09 21.11 2.86
N LYS A 219 4.01 20.17 3.10
CA LYS A 219 5.18 19.97 2.23
C LYS A 219 4.80 19.50 0.83
N ASP A 220 3.89 18.55 0.72
CA ASP A 220 3.38 18.07 -0.57
C ASP A 220 2.65 19.18 -1.33
N GLN A 221 1.82 19.97 -0.64
CA GLN A 221 1.20 21.16 -1.21
C GLN A 221 2.25 22.15 -1.73
N ALA A 222 3.25 22.52 -0.91
CA ALA A 222 4.31 23.44 -1.32
C ALA A 222 5.10 22.95 -2.53
N LEU A 223 5.32 21.62 -2.62
CA LEU A 223 5.96 21.01 -3.79
C LEU A 223 5.11 21.18 -5.05
N MET A 224 3.80 20.96 -4.97
CA MET A 224 2.88 21.14 -6.11
C MET A 224 2.78 22.60 -6.55
N VAL A 225 2.73 23.53 -5.60
CA VAL A 225 2.67 24.98 -5.88
C VAL A 225 4.00 25.50 -6.44
N SER A 226 5.12 24.81 -6.18
CA SER A 226 6.41 25.19 -6.80
C SER A 226 6.43 24.96 -8.31
N SER A 227 5.62 24.03 -8.82
CA SER A 227 5.50 23.75 -10.25
C SER A 227 4.36 24.50 -10.94
N GLU A 228 3.35 24.95 -10.19
CA GLU A 228 2.08 25.43 -10.75
C GLU A 228 1.51 26.62 -9.94
N SER A 229 0.77 27.52 -10.59
CA SER A 229 0.14 28.68 -9.95
C SER A 229 -1.08 28.27 -9.10
N LEU A 230 -1.01 28.51 -7.79
CA LEU A 230 -2.15 28.35 -6.88
C LEU A 230 -3.08 29.57 -7.00
N VAL A 231 -4.33 29.34 -7.38
CA VAL A 231 -5.33 30.41 -7.60
C VAL A 231 -6.08 30.73 -6.31
N GLU A 232 -6.49 29.70 -5.57
CA GLU A 232 -7.28 29.81 -4.35
C GLU A 232 -6.73 28.82 -3.31
N GLU A 233 -6.68 29.24 -2.05
CA GLU A 233 -6.31 28.40 -0.91
C GLU A 233 -7.32 28.60 0.23
N THR A 234 -7.78 27.51 0.83
CA THR A 234 -8.64 27.55 2.01
C THR A 234 -8.16 26.52 3.02
N ARG A 235 -8.06 26.91 4.30
CA ARG A 235 -7.65 26.03 5.39
C ARG A 235 -8.75 25.98 6.45
N TRP A 236 -9.03 24.80 6.97
CA TRP A 236 -9.98 24.61 8.05
C TRP A 236 -9.61 23.36 8.88
N SER A 237 -10.38 23.09 9.92
CA SER A 237 -10.31 21.84 10.68
C SER A 237 -11.70 21.25 10.81
N ASP A 238 -11.80 19.93 10.80
CA ASP A 238 -13.08 19.25 11.04
C ASP A 238 -13.47 19.24 12.52
N GLU A 239 -14.62 18.64 12.83
CA GLU A 239 -15.14 18.47 14.20
C GLU A 239 -14.20 17.65 15.11
N LYS A 240 -13.36 16.80 14.52
CA LYS A 240 -12.33 16.00 15.22
C LYS A 240 -11.00 16.76 15.34
N GLY A 241 -10.98 18.03 14.92
CA GLY A 241 -9.81 18.89 14.87
C GLY A 241 -8.76 18.48 13.83
N MET A 242 -9.06 17.59 12.88
CA MET A 242 -8.14 17.22 11.82
C MET A 242 -8.02 18.35 10.80
N PRO A 243 -6.79 18.74 10.42
CA PRO A 243 -6.59 19.88 9.53
C PRO A 243 -6.78 19.51 8.06
N TYR A 244 -7.33 20.46 7.30
CA TYR A 244 -7.61 20.38 5.86
C TYR A 244 -7.05 21.62 5.13
N ILE A 245 -6.62 21.43 3.89
CA ILE A 245 -6.28 22.47 2.93
C ILE A 245 -6.94 22.13 1.60
N SER A 246 -7.75 23.02 1.04
CA SER A 246 -8.19 22.97 -0.36
C SER A 246 -7.41 23.99 -1.15
N GLY A 247 -7.00 23.61 -2.36
CA GLY A 247 -6.35 24.49 -3.31
C GLY A 247 -6.93 24.30 -4.71
N LYS A 248 -7.03 25.39 -5.48
CA LYS A 248 -7.33 25.31 -6.92
C LYS A 248 -6.07 25.64 -7.70
N ILE A 249 -5.65 24.73 -8.56
CA ILE A 249 -4.48 24.90 -9.41
C ILE A 249 -4.93 25.05 -10.87
N GLU A 250 -4.33 26.00 -11.57
CA GLU A 250 -4.62 26.25 -12.97
C GLU A 250 -4.33 25.00 -13.83
N GLY A 251 -5.29 24.55 -14.62
CA GLY A 251 -5.18 23.33 -15.45
C GLY A 251 -5.44 22.00 -14.74
N ASN A 252 -5.12 21.88 -13.44
CA ASN A 252 -5.25 20.63 -12.68
C ASN A 252 -6.53 20.50 -11.84
N GLY A 253 -7.28 21.59 -11.68
CA GLY A 253 -8.55 21.60 -10.96
C GLY A 253 -8.37 21.78 -9.45
N SER A 254 -9.31 21.24 -8.68
CA SER A 254 -9.30 21.34 -7.22
C SER A 254 -8.58 20.17 -6.58
N LEU A 255 -7.69 20.49 -5.64
CA LEU A 255 -6.93 19.56 -4.83
C LEU A 255 -7.30 19.74 -3.37
N LEU A 256 -7.29 18.64 -2.62
CA LEU A 256 -7.56 18.62 -1.19
C LEU A 256 -6.46 17.84 -0.48
N TRP A 257 -5.85 18.46 0.53
CA TRP A 257 -4.89 17.84 1.45
C TRP A 257 -5.49 17.79 2.84
N PHE A 258 -5.41 16.65 3.51
CA PHE A 258 -5.96 16.52 4.85
C PHE A 258 -5.30 15.39 5.63
N VAL A 259 -5.51 15.37 6.94
CA VAL A 259 -5.03 14.30 7.81
C VAL A 259 -6.20 13.44 8.25
N GLY A 260 -6.11 12.13 8.02
CA GLY A 260 -7.07 11.17 8.56
C GLY A 260 -6.48 10.43 9.77
N ALA A 261 -7.25 10.28 10.85
CA ALA A 261 -6.87 9.49 12.00
C ALA A 261 -7.56 8.12 11.97
N PHE A 262 -6.77 7.05 12.14
CA PHE A 262 -7.23 5.67 12.05
C PHE A 262 -6.73 4.86 13.23
N GLU A 263 -7.62 4.03 13.78
CA GLU A 263 -7.23 2.99 14.73
C GLU A 263 -6.77 1.75 13.95
N VAL A 264 -5.60 1.22 14.31
CA VAL A 264 -5.07 0.04 13.63
C VAL A 264 -5.94 -1.18 13.94
N ASP A 265 -6.20 -2.00 12.92
CA ASP A 265 -7.00 -3.23 12.96
C ASP A 265 -8.49 -3.03 13.28
N ARG A 266 -8.97 -1.78 13.16
CA ARG A 266 -10.38 -1.46 13.25
C ARG A 266 -10.96 -1.21 11.86
N VAL A 267 -12.00 -1.96 11.54
CA VAL A 267 -12.83 -1.73 10.35
C VAL A 267 -13.50 -0.36 10.51
N GLY A 268 -13.22 0.57 9.59
CA GLY A 268 -13.83 1.90 9.60
C GLY A 268 -15.34 1.77 9.43
N GLN A 269 -16.09 2.56 10.21
CA GLN A 269 -17.53 2.72 10.05
C GLN A 269 -17.84 3.80 9.01
#